data_AF-A0A1A9NEY1-F1
#
_entry.id   AF-A0A1A9NEY1-F1
#
_cell.length_a   1.000
_cell.length_b   1.000
_cell.length_c   1.000
_cell.angle_alpha   90.00
_cell.angle_beta   90.00
_cell.angle_gamma   90.00
#
_symmetry.space_group_name_H-M   'P 1'
#
loop_
_entity.id
_entity.type
_entity.pdbx_description
1 polymer ?
#
loop_
_entity_poly.entity_id
_entity_poly.type
_entity_poly.pdbx_seq_one_letter_code
_entity_poly.pdbx_strand_id
1 'polypeptide(L)'
;MSRVGKSPIALQGAEVALSDERITVKGPLGTISQAANSLVKVVNDNGTLKFEPADESREANAMSGTMRALVANMVNGVTKGFERKLTLVGVGYRAQAQGDKLNLSLGFSHPVVHQMPEGVKAETPSQTEIVIKGIDKQKVGQVAAEVRGYRPPEPYKGKGVRYANEVVILKETKKK
;
A
#
# COMPACT_ATOMS: atom_id res chain seq x y z
N MET A 1 -3.29 20.69 -16.64
CA MET A 1 -3.76 19.82 -15.54
C MET A 1 -4.44 18.55 -16.03
N SER A 2 -4.07 17.39 -15.48
CA SER A 2 -4.68 16.08 -15.75
C SER A 2 -6.09 15.94 -15.14
N ARG A 3 -6.90 15.00 -15.64
CA ARG A 3 -8.24 14.71 -15.08
C ARG A 3 -8.20 14.35 -13.59
N VAL A 4 -7.12 13.69 -13.14
CA VAL A 4 -6.91 13.30 -11.74
C VAL A 4 -6.62 14.52 -10.87
N GLY A 5 -5.75 15.43 -11.32
CA GLY A 5 -5.43 16.67 -10.59
C GLY A 5 -6.64 17.60 -10.44
N LYS A 6 -7.49 17.69 -11.47
CA LYS A 6 -8.72 18.51 -11.45
C LYS A 6 -9.82 17.96 -10.54
N SER A 7 -9.74 16.70 -10.13
CA SER A 7 -10.80 16.06 -9.35
C SER A 7 -10.63 16.37 -7.85
N PRO A 8 -11.58 17.07 -7.22
CA PRO A 8 -11.48 17.41 -5.80
C PRO A 8 -11.52 16.15 -4.91
N ILE A 9 -11.01 16.27 -3.68
CA ILE A 9 -11.03 15.22 -2.66
C ILE A 9 -12.01 15.62 -1.57
N ALA A 10 -13.04 14.81 -1.34
CA ALA A 10 -13.91 14.97 -0.16
C ALA A 10 -13.23 14.37 1.07
N LEU A 11 -13.26 15.08 2.20
CA LEU A 11 -12.53 14.68 3.40
C LEU A 11 -13.17 13.50 4.17
N GLN A 12 -14.43 13.13 3.91
CA GLN A 12 -15.10 11.95 4.49
C GLN A 12 -14.96 11.82 6.02
N GLY A 13 -14.93 12.95 6.75
CA GLY A 13 -14.76 12.97 8.21
C GLY A 13 -13.30 12.94 8.70
N ALA A 14 -12.32 13.02 7.80
CA ALA A 14 -10.92 13.25 8.15
C ALA A 14 -10.63 14.76 8.29
N GLU A 15 -9.77 15.11 9.23
CA GLU A 15 -9.27 16.47 9.42
C GLU A 15 -7.94 16.65 8.68
N VAL A 16 -7.76 17.79 8.01
CA VAL A 16 -6.53 18.09 7.29
C VAL A 16 -5.94 19.39 7.80
N ALA A 17 -4.71 19.31 8.30
CA ALA A 17 -3.89 20.46 8.63
C ALA A 17 -2.91 20.71 7.48
N LEU A 18 -3.04 21.88 6.87
CA LEU A 18 -2.16 22.36 5.80
C LEU A 18 -1.13 23.30 6.43
N SER A 19 0.14 22.99 6.25
CA SER A 19 1.28 23.88 6.54
C SER A 19 2.15 23.99 5.28
N ASP A 20 2.96 25.04 5.19
CA ASP A 20 3.78 25.32 4.00
C ASP A 20 4.75 24.17 3.66
N GLU A 21 5.21 23.43 4.68
CA GLU A 21 6.15 22.32 4.50
C GLU A 21 5.49 20.94 4.55
N ARG A 22 4.32 20.81 5.18
CA ARG A 22 3.69 19.50 5.44
C ARG A 22 2.17 19.53 5.35
N ILE A 23 1.62 18.45 4.82
CA ILE A 23 0.20 18.13 4.82
C ILE A 23 0.01 17.00 5.83
N THR A 24 -0.79 17.25 6.86
CA THR A 24 -1.11 16.25 7.88
C THR A 24 -2.59 15.91 7.80
N VAL A 25 -2.91 14.62 7.70
CA VAL A 25 -4.28 14.10 7.63
C VAL A 25 -4.52 13.25 8.87
N LYS A 26 -5.56 13.59 9.63
CA LYS A 26 -6.00 12.88 10.84
C LYS A 26 -7.36 12.23 10.59
N GLY A 27 -7.55 11.04 11.11
CA GLY A 27 -8.81 10.32 11.03
C GLY A 27 -8.93 9.24 12.11
N PRO A 28 -9.99 8.42 12.06
CA PRO A 28 -10.29 7.45 13.10
C PRO A 28 -9.20 6.37 13.29
N LEU A 29 -8.46 6.02 12.23
CA LEU A 29 -7.42 4.99 12.28
C LEU A 29 -6.03 5.53 12.63
N GLY A 30 -5.85 6.85 12.69
CA GLY A 30 -4.57 7.47 13.04
C GLY A 30 -4.27 8.76 12.26
N THR A 31 -2.99 9.10 12.22
CA THR A 31 -2.47 10.32 11.56
C THR A 31 -1.37 9.96 10.57
N ILE A 32 -1.39 10.60 9.39
CA ILE A 32 -0.33 10.48 8.38
C ILE A 32 0.11 11.89 7.97
N SER A 33 1.42 12.07 7.81
CA SER A 33 2.02 13.31 7.33
C SER A 33 2.76 13.10 6.02
N GLN A 34 2.60 14.03 5.08
CA GLN A 34 3.33 14.08 3.82
C GLN A 34 4.01 15.44 3.67
N ALA A 35 5.19 15.49 3.07
CA ALA A 35 5.82 16.77 2.73
C ALA A 35 5.01 17.49 1.65
N ALA A 36 4.75 18.78 1.86
CA ALA A 36 4.18 19.64 0.83
C ALA A 36 5.23 19.94 -0.24
N ASN A 37 4.78 20.25 -1.46
CA ASN A 37 5.66 20.60 -2.57
C ASN A 37 5.31 22.02 -3.02
N SER A 38 6.32 22.88 -3.14
CA SER A 38 6.15 24.28 -3.55
C SER A 38 5.51 24.47 -4.93
N LEU A 39 5.58 23.45 -5.79
CA LEU A 39 4.96 23.46 -7.11
C LEU A 39 3.45 23.22 -7.09
N VAL A 40 2.83 22.97 -5.92
CA VAL A 40 1.41 22.67 -5.78
C VAL A 40 0.77 23.50 -4.68
N LYS A 41 -0.22 24.30 -5.04
CA LYS A 41 -1.07 25.01 -4.10
C LYS A 41 -2.23 24.11 -3.70
N VAL A 42 -2.38 23.87 -2.40
CA VAL A 42 -3.48 23.08 -1.83
C VAL A 42 -4.49 24.02 -1.20
N VAL A 43 -5.72 23.99 -1.70
CA VAL A 43 -6.82 24.85 -1.23
C VAL A 43 -7.87 23.97 -0.57
N ASN A 44 -8.28 24.33 0.65
CA ASN A 44 -9.42 23.73 1.33
C ASN A 44 -10.65 24.62 1.10
N ASP A 45 -11.63 24.08 0.38
CA ASP A 45 -12.89 24.73 0.04
C ASP A 45 -14.03 23.93 0.68
N ASN A 46 -14.47 24.39 1.86
CA ASN A 46 -15.62 23.88 2.61
C ASN A 46 -15.70 22.35 2.72
N GLY A 47 -14.58 21.70 3.09
CA GLY A 47 -14.52 20.24 3.26
C GLY A 47 -14.14 19.45 2.00
N THR A 48 -13.79 20.16 0.92
CA THR A 48 -13.17 19.59 -0.27
C THR A 48 -11.77 20.16 -0.49
N LEU A 49 -10.79 19.28 -0.75
CA LEU A 49 -9.44 19.71 -1.11
C LEU A 49 -9.30 19.80 -2.62
N LYS A 50 -8.78 20.94 -3.08
CA LYS A 50 -8.40 21.22 -4.47
C LYS A 50 -6.88 21.37 -4.54
N PHE A 51 -6.31 20.89 -5.64
CA PHE A 51 -4.87 20.91 -5.90
C PHE A 51 -4.63 21.67 -7.20
N GLU A 52 -4.00 22.82 -7.10
CA GLU A 52 -3.70 23.69 -8.23
C GLU A 52 -2.18 23.70 -8.45
N PRO A 53 -1.70 23.61 -9.70
CA PRO A 53 -0.28 23.82 -9.98
C PRO A 53 0.09 25.26 -9.65
N ALA A 54 1.30 25.48 -9.13
CA ALA A 54 1.79 26.81 -8.80
C ALA A 54 2.07 27.65 -10.07
N ASP A 55 2.42 27.00 -11.18
CA ASP A 55 2.72 27.62 -12.47
C ASP A 55 2.25 26.75 -13.66
N GLU A 56 2.49 27.23 -14.88
CA GLU A 56 2.12 26.53 -16.12
C GLU A 56 3.14 25.47 -16.56
N SER A 57 4.19 25.22 -15.78
CA SER A 57 5.22 24.24 -16.12
C SER A 57 4.64 22.83 -16.22
N ARG A 58 5.33 21.97 -16.96
CA ARG A 58 4.96 20.55 -17.08
C ARG A 58 5.11 19.86 -15.72
N GLU A 59 6.11 20.26 -14.96
CA GLU A 59 6.48 19.75 -13.64
C GLU A 59 5.40 20.04 -12.61
N ALA A 60 4.94 21.30 -12.50
CA ALA A 60 3.85 21.67 -11.59
C ALA A 60 2.53 20.97 -11.97
N ASN A 61 2.25 20.87 -13.27
CA ASN A 61 1.08 20.12 -13.76
C ASN A 61 1.14 18.62 -13.42
N ALA A 62 2.31 17.98 -13.49
CA ALA A 62 2.48 16.59 -13.11
C ALA A 62 2.39 16.42 -11.58
N MET A 63 3.02 17.33 -10.83
CA MET A 63 3.09 17.27 -9.38
C MET A 63 1.72 17.48 -8.72
N SER A 64 0.86 18.35 -9.27
CA SER A 64 -0.50 18.54 -8.75
C SER A 64 -1.33 17.25 -8.76
N GLY A 65 -1.20 16.45 -9.83
CA GLY A 65 -1.82 15.12 -9.91
C GLY A 65 -1.26 14.13 -8.89
N THR A 66 0.06 14.11 -8.72
CA THR A 66 0.74 13.25 -7.74
C THR A 66 0.35 13.61 -6.31
N MET A 67 0.41 14.88 -5.94
CA MET A 67 0.07 15.36 -4.60
C MET A 67 -1.40 15.05 -4.27
N ARG A 68 -2.30 15.31 -5.21
CA ARG A 68 -3.71 14.93 -5.10
C ARG A 68 -3.86 13.44 -4.83
N ALA A 69 -3.17 12.58 -5.59
CA ALA A 69 -3.25 11.13 -5.39
C ALA A 69 -2.70 10.68 -4.02
N LEU A 70 -1.59 11.27 -3.57
CA LEU A 70 -1.01 10.99 -2.25
C LEU A 70 -1.98 11.37 -1.13
N VAL A 71 -2.50 12.59 -1.13
CA VAL A 71 -3.46 13.05 -0.11
C VAL A 71 -4.76 12.24 -0.16
N ALA A 72 -5.24 11.87 -1.36
CA ALA A 72 -6.40 10.99 -1.49
C ALA A 72 -6.15 9.61 -0.85
N ASN A 73 -4.95 9.06 -1.00
CA ASN A 73 -4.57 7.82 -0.34
C ASN A 73 -4.47 8.02 1.19
N MET A 74 -3.95 9.15 1.66
CA MET A 74 -3.89 9.45 3.10
C MET A 74 -5.29 9.51 3.72
N VAL A 75 -6.24 10.23 3.10
CA VAL A 75 -7.63 10.33 3.57
C VAL A 75 -8.29 8.95 3.61
N ASN A 76 -8.16 8.16 2.54
CA ASN A 76 -8.69 6.78 2.53
C ASN A 76 -7.99 5.88 3.57
N GLY A 77 -6.70 6.09 3.79
CA GLY A 77 -5.88 5.32 4.73
C GLY A 77 -6.27 5.55 6.18
N VAL A 78 -6.51 6.80 6.59
CA VAL A 78 -6.92 7.11 7.97
C VAL A 78 -8.40 6.83 8.25
N THR A 79 -9.22 6.64 7.21
CA THR A 79 -10.67 6.36 7.35
C THR A 79 -10.99 4.88 7.20
N LYS A 80 -10.57 4.25 6.09
CA LYS A 80 -10.86 2.84 5.75
C LYS A 80 -9.67 1.92 5.99
N GLY A 81 -8.45 2.45 5.88
CA GLY A 81 -7.24 1.65 5.87
C GLY A 81 -7.01 0.94 4.54
N PHE A 82 -5.84 0.33 4.40
CA PHE A 82 -5.46 -0.48 3.25
C PHE A 82 -5.19 -1.91 3.67
N GLU A 83 -5.57 -2.84 2.81
CA GLU A 83 -5.22 -4.24 2.93
C GLU A 83 -4.60 -4.78 1.64
N ARG A 84 -3.63 -5.69 1.80
CA ARG A 84 -3.07 -6.50 0.72
C ARG A 84 -3.11 -7.96 1.12
N LYS A 85 -3.77 -8.76 0.28
CA LYS A 85 -3.91 -10.21 0.49
C LYS A 85 -2.86 -10.95 -0.32
N LEU A 86 -2.10 -11.79 0.36
CA LEU A 86 -1.14 -12.72 -0.21
C LEU A 86 -1.61 -14.15 0.05
N THR A 87 -1.35 -15.03 -0.90
CA THR A 87 -1.69 -16.45 -0.82
C THR A 87 -0.42 -17.27 -0.98
N LEU A 88 -0.25 -18.28 -0.14
CA LEU A 88 0.84 -19.24 -0.22
C LEU A 88 0.37 -20.44 -1.02
N VAL A 89 1.10 -20.77 -2.07
CA VAL A 89 0.84 -21.95 -2.89
C VAL A 89 2.05 -22.87 -2.81
N GLY A 90 1.88 -24.05 -2.22
CA GLY A 90 2.96 -25.02 -2.07
C GLY A 90 2.66 -26.01 -0.96
N VAL A 91 3.14 -27.24 -1.13
CA VAL A 91 2.99 -28.28 -0.10
C VAL A 91 3.89 -27.91 1.08
N GLY A 92 3.33 -27.87 2.29
CA GLY A 92 4.04 -27.50 3.52
C GLY A 92 4.30 -26.00 3.69
N TYR A 93 3.79 -25.15 2.78
CA TYR A 93 3.94 -23.71 2.91
C TYR A 93 2.90 -23.17 3.89
N ARG A 94 3.37 -22.43 4.90
CA ARG A 94 2.50 -21.85 5.92
C ARG A 94 3.03 -20.53 6.44
N ALA A 95 2.12 -19.65 6.81
CA ALA A 95 2.39 -18.38 7.46
C ALA A 95 1.70 -18.33 8.83
N GLN A 96 2.35 -17.67 9.78
CA GLN A 96 1.77 -17.40 11.10
C GLN A 96 2.17 -15.99 11.54
N ALA A 97 1.17 -15.15 11.82
CA ALA A 97 1.39 -13.87 12.49
C ALA A 97 1.61 -14.11 13.99
N GLN A 98 2.67 -13.54 14.55
CA GLN A 98 3.03 -13.60 15.97
C GLN A 98 3.45 -12.20 16.44
N GLY A 99 2.54 -11.46 17.07
CA GLY A 99 2.80 -10.10 17.51
C GLY A 99 3.13 -9.16 16.34
N ASP A 100 4.33 -8.58 16.36
CA ASP A 100 4.89 -7.73 15.31
C ASP A 100 5.66 -8.51 14.23
N LYS A 101 5.68 -9.85 14.30
CA LYS A 101 6.44 -10.70 13.37
C LYS A 101 5.53 -11.59 12.54
N LEU A 102 5.95 -11.86 11.32
CA LEU A 102 5.34 -12.82 10.41
C LEU A 102 6.32 -13.96 10.16
N ASN A 103 5.99 -15.13 10.70
CA ASN A 103 6.78 -16.34 10.52
C ASN A 103 6.31 -17.09 9.27
N LEU A 104 7.23 -17.37 8.36
CA LEU A 104 6.98 -17.98 7.06
C LEU A 104 7.78 -19.29 6.95
N SER A 105 7.07 -20.39 6.77
CA SER A 105 7.66 -21.68 6.38
C SER A 105 7.47 -21.85 4.88
N LEU A 106 8.51 -21.60 4.09
CA LEU A 106 8.45 -21.60 2.60
C LEU A 106 9.30 -22.72 1.97
N GLY A 107 9.60 -23.77 2.75
CA GLY A 107 10.43 -24.89 2.30
C GLY A 107 11.94 -24.61 2.28
N PHE A 108 12.39 -23.56 2.97
CA PHE A 108 13.80 -23.35 3.30
C PHE A 108 14.20 -24.20 4.52
N SER A 109 15.51 -24.38 4.73
CA SER A 109 16.04 -25.13 5.89
C SER A 109 15.68 -24.51 7.25
N HIS A 110 15.36 -23.21 7.28
CA HIS A 110 14.93 -22.47 8.47
C HIS A 110 13.70 -21.61 8.14
N PRO A 111 12.84 -21.28 9.14
CA PRO A 111 11.74 -20.37 8.94
C PRO A 111 12.24 -18.95 8.67
N VAL A 112 11.55 -18.22 7.80
CA VAL A 112 11.81 -16.80 7.53
C VAL A 112 10.95 -15.98 8.48
N VAL A 113 11.57 -15.11 9.26
CA VAL A 113 10.88 -14.20 10.18
C VAL A 113 10.94 -12.79 9.61
N HIS A 114 9.79 -12.24 9.23
CA HIS A 114 9.69 -10.86 8.75
C HIS A 114 9.14 -9.97 9.87
N GLN A 115 9.88 -8.92 10.23
CA GLN A 115 9.44 -7.96 11.23
C GLN A 115 8.59 -6.87 10.58
N MET A 116 7.38 -6.66 11.10
CA MET A 116 6.46 -5.65 10.56
C MET A 116 6.93 -4.25 10.97
N PRO A 117 7.00 -3.30 10.02
CA PRO A 117 7.28 -1.91 10.35
C PRO A 117 6.12 -1.28 11.11
N GLU A 118 6.41 -0.19 11.81
CA GLU A 118 5.40 0.53 12.59
C GLU A 118 4.20 0.98 11.73
N GLY A 119 2.99 0.75 12.26
CA GLY A 119 1.74 1.07 11.59
C GLY A 119 1.27 0.04 10.57
N VAL A 120 2.00 -1.07 10.40
CA VAL A 120 1.59 -2.22 9.57
C VAL A 120 1.38 -3.44 10.46
N LYS A 121 0.28 -4.17 10.22
CA LYS A 121 -0.04 -5.42 10.91
C LYS A 121 -0.25 -6.53 9.89
N ALA A 122 0.13 -7.74 10.24
CA ALA A 122 -0.19 -8.92 9.45
C ALA A 122 -1.18 -9.81 10.20
N GLU A 123 -2.21 -10.26 9.50
CA GLU A 123 -3.15 -11.27 9.97
C GLU A 123 -3.02 -12.51 9.09
N THR A 124 -3.18 -13.68 9.69
CA THR A 124 -3.17 -14.96 8.95
C THR A 124 -4.49 -15.69 9.20
N PRO A 125 -5.57 -15.37 8.45
CA PRO A 125 -6.89 -16.00 8.63
C PRO A 125 -6.84 -17.51 8.41
N SER A 126 -5.97 -17.96 7.52
CA SER A 126 -5.61 -19.36 7.33
C SER A 126 -4.09 -19.49 7.26
N GLN A 127 -3.57 -20.72 7.39
CA GLN A 127 -2.13 -20.96 7.27
C GLN A 127 -1.58 -20.60 5.87
N THR A 128 -2.44 -20.52 4.86
CA THR A 128 -2.08 -20.24 3.47
C THR A 128 -2.43 -18.83 3.02
N GLU A 129 -2.99 -18.00 3.89
CA GLU A 129 -3.40 -16.63 3.57
C GLU A 129 -2.77 -15.63 4.54
N ILE A 130 -2.25 -14.53 4.00
CA ILE A 130 -1.71 -13.40 4.76
C ILE A 130 -2.46 -12.16 4.32
N VAL A 131 -2.98 -11.41 5.28
CA VAL A 131 -3.60 -10.11 5.07
C VAL A 131 -2.73 -9.06 5.76
N ILE A 132 -2.04 -8.25 4.98
CA ILE A 132 -1.23 -7.14 5.47
C ILE A 132 -2.11 -5.89 5.49
N LYS A 133 -2.30 -5.31 6.67
CA LYS A 133 -3.14 -4.14 6.91
C LYS A 133 -2.32 -2.96 7.42
N GLY A 134 -2.73 -1.75 7.07
CA GLY A 134 -2.12 -0.52 7.57
C GLY A 134 -2.79 0.72 7.01
N ILE A 135 -2.46 1.88 7.58
CA ILE A 135 -3.01 3.17 7.14
C ILE A 135 -2.25 3.75 5.94
N ASP A 136 -0.98 3.39 5.78
CA ASP A 136 -0.12 3.88 4.72
C ASP A 136 -0.04 2.87 3.56
N LYS A 137 -0.59 3.26 2.40
CA LYS A 137 -0.61 2.44 1.19
C LYS A 137 0.79 2.08 0.70
N GLN A 138 1.77 2.98 0.85
CA GLN A 138 3.14 2.75 0.40
C GLN A 138 3.79 1.67 1.28
N LYS A 139 3.72 1.83 2.61
CA LYS A 139 4.27 0.84 3.54
C LYS A 139 3.60 -0.52 3.39
N VAL A 140 2.26 -0.57 3.31
CA VAL A 140 1.52 -1.84 3.11
C VAL A 140 1.93 -2.52 1.81
N GLY A 141 2.08 -1.76 0.72
CA GLY A 141 2.53 -2.28 -0.57
C GLY A 141 3.97 -2.79 -0.54
N GLN A 142 4.86 -2.05 0.12
CA GLN A 142 6.27 -2.40 0.26
C GLN A 142 6.45 -3.70 1.05
N VAL A 143 5.82 -3.80 2.23
CA VAL A 143 5.87 -5.03 3.06
C VAL A 143 5.30 -6.22 2.28
N ALA A 144 4.20 -6.05 1.56
CA ALA A 144 3.63 -7.11 0.74
C ALA A 144 4.58 -7.56 -0.38
N ALA A 145 5.31 -6.62 -1.00
CA ALA A 145 6.31 -6.92 -2.02
C ALA A 145 7.52 -7.66 -1.44
N GLU A 146 8.00 -7.27 -0.25
CA GLU A 146 9.09 -7.94 0.46
C GLU A 146 8.72 -9.37 0.84
N VAL A 147 7.53 -9.58 1.40
CA VAL A 147 7.01 -10.91 1.75
C VAL A 147 6.88 -11.80 0.51
N ARG A 148 6.38 -11.25 -0.61
CA ARG A 148 6.36 -11.96 -1.90
C ARG A 148 7.77 -12.29 -2.41
N GLY A 149 8.73 -11.40 -2.17
CA GLY A 149 10.12 -11.51 -2.60
C GLY A 149 10.89 -12.70 -2.00
N TYR A 150 10.51 -13.18 -0.82
CA TYR A 150 11.17 -14.34 -0.19
C TYR A 150 11.05 -15.63 -1.02
N ARG A 151 9.89 -15.85 -1.64
CA ARG A 151 9.65 -16.99 -2.51
C ARG A 151 8.67 -16.61 -3.61
N PRO A 152 9.13 -15.95 -4.69
CA PRO A 152 8.25 -15.55 -5.78
C PRO A 152 7.61 -16.78 -6.46
N PRO A 153 6.46 -16.61 -7.12
CA PRO A 153 5.77 -17.72 -7.78
C PRO A 153 6.64 -18.29 -8.90
N GLU A 154 6.89 -19.60 -8.86
CA GLU A 154 7.71 -20.26 -9.87
C GLU A 154 6.97 -20.39 -11.21
N PRO A 155 7.68 -20.39 -12.35
CA PRO A 155 7.05 -20.37 -13.67
C PRO A 155 6.45 -21.71 -14.10
N TYR A 156 6.61 -22.80 -13.35
CA TYR A 156 6.13 -24.14 -13.77
C TYR A 156 4.86 -24.59 -13.06
N LYS A 157 4.86 -24.57 -11.72
CA LYS A 157 3.68 -24.95 -10.92
C LYS A 157 3.10 -23.77 -10.14
N GLY A 158 3.65 -22.57 -10.30
CA GLY A 158 3.19 -21.37 -9.59
C GLY A 158 3.41 -21.41 -8.07
N LYS A 159 4.17 -22.37 -7.54
CA LYS A 159 4.45 -22.44 -6.11
C LYS A 159 5.24 -21.22 -5.65
N GLY A 160 4.88 -20.69 -4.50
CA GLY A 160 5.44 -19.48 -3.93
C GLY A 160 4.39 -18.65 -3.22
N VAL A 161 4.79 -17.46 -2.81
CA VAL A 161 3.92 -16.41 -2.30
C VAL A 161 3.45 -15.58 -3.49
N ARG A 162 2.14 -15.40 -3.62
CA ARG A 162 1.52 -14.59 -4.70
C ARG A 162 0.54 -13.59 -4.14
N TYR A 163 0.22 -12.54 -4.88
CA TYR A 163 -0.98 -11.76 -4.53
C TYR A 163 -2.24 -12.61 -4.78
N ALA A 164 -3.28 -12.40 -3.97
CA ALA A 164 -4.50 -13.22 -4.05
C ALA A 164 -5.13 -13.23 -5.46
N ASN A 165 -5.02 -12.13 -6.20
CA ASN A 165 -5.55 -11.97 -7.56
C ASN A 165 -4.46 -11.98 -8.65
N GLU A 166 -3.25 -12.46 -8.34
CA GLU A 166 -2.14 -12.53 -9.31
C GLU A 166 -2.33 -13.69 -10.30
N VAL A 167 -2.33 -13.38 -11.59
CA VAL A 167 -2.28 -14.37 -12.66
C VAL A 167 -0.82 -14.75 -12.91
N VAL A 168 -0.46 -16.00 -12.63
CA VAL A 168 0.90 -16.53 -12.86
C VAL A 168 0.93 -17.23 -14.22
N ILE A 169 1.77 -16.75 -15.13
CA ILE A 169 1.97 -17.38 -16.43
C ILE A 169 2.82 -18.64 -16.24
N LEU A 170 2.24 -19.79 -16.53
CA LEU A 170 2.89 -21.09 -16.40
C LEU A 170 3.53 -21.51 -17.73
N LYS A 171 4.76 -22.00 -17.67
CA LYS A 171 5.44 -22.68 -18.76
C LYS A 171 5.07 -24.16 -18.75
N GLU A 172 4.96 -24.76 -19.93
CA GLU A 172 4.73 -26.19 -20.04
C GLU A 172 5.85 -26.97 -19.35
N THR A 173 5.44 -27.99 -18.60
CA THR A 173 6.35 -29.00 -18.05
C THR A 173 6.41 -30.18 -19.01
N LYS A 174 7.49 -30.97 -18.96
CA LYS A 174 7.60 -32.19 -19.76
C LYS A 174 6.36 -33.06 -19.49
N LYS A 175 5.54 -33.28 -20.52
CA LYS A 175 4.46 -34.26 -20.49
C LYS A 175 5.09 -35.60 -20.11
N LYS A 176 4.64 -36.18 -19.00
CA LYS A 176 4.87 -37.59 -18.71
C LYS A 176 3.89 -38.41 -19.55
#